data_AF-A0A2D5ZSJ2-F1
#
_entry.id   AF-A0A2D5ZSJ2-F1
#
_cell.length_a   1.000
_cell.length_b   1.000
_cell.length_c   1.000
_cell.angle_alpha   90.00
_cell.angle_beta   90.00
_cell.angle_gamma   90.00
#
_symmetry.space_group_name_H-M   'P 1'
#
loop_
_entity.id
_entity.type
_entity.pdbx_description
1 polymer ?
#
loop_
_entity_poly.entity_id
_entity_poly.type
_entity_poly.pdbx_seq_one_letter_code
_entity_poly.pdbx_strand_id
1 'polypeptide(L)'
;RLSTALRERGGAIRGRWRAVREGRWKLLRVPAIGGDRYRLFDLEADPSELLDVASGHPEVAGRLASILERRLEDAPAPLSAPNRDAAAEAEVDRRLRTLGYID
;
A
#
# COMPACT_ATOMS: atom_id res chain seq x y z
N ARG A 1 34.40 15.57 -21.51
CA ARG A 1 33.89 16.09 -20.22
C ARG A 1 32.52 15.46 -19.98
N LEU A 2 32.51 14.34 -19.24
CA LEU A 2 31.30 13.59 -18.87
C LEU A 2 30.69 14.25 -17.64
N SER A 3 29.51 14.87 -17.75
CA SER A 3 28.71 15.28 -16.59
C SER A 3 27.39 15.93 -17.00
N THR A 4 26.36 15.11 -17.25
CA THR A 4 24.97 15.47 -16.97
C THR A 4 24.23 14.16 -16.70
N ALA A 5 24.55 13.55 -15.56
CA ALA A 5 23.83 12.39 -15.06
C ALA A 5 22.39 12.81 -14.75
N LEU A 6 21.47 12.21 -15.51
CA LEU A 6 20.18 11.69 -15.05
C LEU A 6 19.52 12.47 -13.91
N ARG A 7 18.76 13.51 -14.27
CA ARG A 7 17.70 14.06 -13.42
C ARG A 7 16.56 13.03 -13.38
N GLU A 8 16.72 11.99 -12.58
CA GLU A 8 15.65 11.02 -12.33
C GLU A 8 14.48 11.75 -11.67
N ARG A 9 13.36 11.76 -12.39
CA ARG A 9 12.10 12.31 -11.91
C ARG A 9 11.63 11.43 -10.75
N GLY A 10 11.85 11.87 -9.51
CA GLY A 10 11.23 11.29 -8.33
C GLY A 10 9.71 11.47 -8.39
N GLY A 11 9.02 10.57 -9.08
CA GLY A 11 7.56 10.51 -9.08
C GLY A 11 7.10 9.94 -7.74
N ALA A 12 6.58 10.80 -6.86
CA ALA A 12 5.97 10.34 -5.61
C ALA A 12 4.85 9.34 -5.91
N ILE A 13 4.91 8.15 -5.30
CA ILE A 13 3.81 7.19 -5.33
C ILE A 13 2.63 7.84 -4.62
N ARG A 14 1.61 8.25 -5.38
CA ARG A 14 0.35 8.76 -4.85
C ARG A 14 -0.68 7.64 -4.85
N GLY A 15 -1.23 7.33 -3.69
CA GLY A 15 -2.26 6.30 -3.51
C GLY A 15 -2.24 5.78 -2.08
N ARG A 16 -3.28 5.05 -1.70
CA ARG A 16 -3.40 4.49 -0.34
C ARG A 16 -3.56 2.98 -0.44
N TRP A 17 -2.81 2.27 0.40
CA TRP A 17 -2.89 0.81 0.49
C TRP A 17 -4.33 0.39 0.83
N ARG A 18 -4.78 -0.69 0.20
CA ARG A 18 -6.06 -1.34 0.49
C ARG A 18 -5.86 -2.83 0.58
N ALA A 19 -6.72 -3.47 1.36
CA ALA A 19 -6.71 -4.91 1.53
C ALA A 19 -8.14 -5.44 1.57
N VAL A 20 -8.34 -6.63 1.03
CA VAL A 20 -9.52 -7.44 1.28
C VAL A 20 -9.06 -8.83 1.71
N ARG A 21 -9.73 -9.38 2.70
CA ARG A 21 -9.53 -10.76 3.16
C ARG A 21 -10.84 -11.51 3.03
N GLU A 22 -10.76 -12.74 2.53
CA GLU A 22 -11.88 -13.67 2.49
C GLU A 22 -11.36 -15.10 2.72
N GLY A 23 -11.74 -15.70 3.85
CA GLY A 23 -11.24 -17.02 4.27
C GLY A 23 -9.71 -17.05 4.40
N ARG A 24 -9.09 -18.00 3.69
CA ARG A 24 -7.63 -18.17 3.61
C ARG A 24 -6.93 -17.14 2.73
N TRP A 25 -7.65 -16.42 1.88
CA TRP A 25 -7.06 -15.53 0.89
C TRP A 25 -7.04 -14.08 1.36
N LYS A 26 -5.95 -13.37 1.06
CA LYS A 26 -5.84 -11.92 1.23
C LYS A 26 -5.27 -11.29 -0.02
N LEU A 27 -5.93 -10.26 -0.52
CA LEU A 27 -5.45 -9.44 -1.62
C LEU A 27 -5.05 -8.06 -1.11
N LEU A 28 -3.86 -7.59 -1.50
CA LEU A 28 -3.41 -6.22 -1.30
C LEU A 28 -3.44 -5.46 -2.62
N ARG A 29 -3.93 -4.22 -2.58
CA ARG A 29 -3.80 -3.20 -3.64
C ARG A 29 -2.75 -2.19 -3.17
N VAL A 30 -1.58 -2.26 -3.80
CA VAL A 30 -0.37 -1.51 -3.45
C VAL A 30 -0.18 -0.38 -4.45
N PRO A 31 -0.21 0.89 -4.01
CA PRO A 31 0.16 2.01 -4.86
C PRO A 31 1.57 1.83 -5.43
N ALA A 32 1.73 1.98 -6.74
CA ALA A 32 3.02 1.95 -7.40
C ALA A 32 3.09 3.02 -8.50
N ILE A 33 4.31 3.33 -8.94
CA ILE A 33 4.54 4.23 -10.07
C ILE A 33 3.94 3.56 -11.32
N GLY A 34 3.04 4.27 -12.01
CA GLY A 34 2.36 3.78 -13.21
C GLY A 34 1.04 3.04 -12.96
N GLY A 35 0.59 2.93 -11.72
CA GLY A 35 -0.70 2.31 -11.36
C GLY A 35 -0.59 1.38 -10.17
N ASP A 36 -1.73 0.98 -9.61
CA ASP A 36 -1.75 0.05 -8.48
C ASP A 36 -1.34 -1.37 -8.90
N ARG A 37 -0.62 -2.05 -8.00
CA ARG A 37 -0.26 -3.46 -8.13
C ARG A 37 -1.06 -4.29 -7.15
N TYR A 38 -1.46 -5.48 -7.60
CA TYR A 38 -2.15 -6.45 -6.75
C TYR A 38 -1.20 -7.55 -6.32
N ARG A 39 -1.29 -7.95 -5.05
CA ARG A 39 -0.56 -9.09 -4.48
C ARG A 39 -1.54 -10.00 -3.75
N LEU A 40 -1.45 -11.30 -3.97
CA LEU A 40 -2.34 -12.30 -3.36
C LEU A 40 -1.54 -13.20 -2.43
N PHE A 41 -2.05 -13.42 -1.23
CA PHE A 41 -1.45 -14.29 -0.21
C PHE A 41 -2.43 -15.36 0.23
N ASP A 42 -1.89 -16.56 0.42
CA ASP A 42 -2.56 -17.68 1.06
C ASP A 42 -2.18 -17.71 2.54
N LEU A 43 -3.06 -17.23 3.41
CA LEU A 43 -2.79 -17.07 4.84
C LEU A 43 -2.81 -18.39 5.63
N GLU A 44 -3.30 -19.48 5.05
CA GLU A 44 -3.20 -20.80 5.68
C GLU A 44 -1.83 -21.42 5.43
N ALA A 45 -1.33 -21.32 4.20
CA ALA A 45 -0.02 -21.85 3.82
C ALA A 45 1.14 -20.89 4.18
N ASP A 46 0.87 -19.59 4.19
CA ASP A 46 1.83 -18.52 4.45
C ASP A 46 1.20 -17.40 5.31
N PRO A 47 1.08 -17.63 6.64
CA PRO A 47 0.56 -16.64 7.58
C PRO A 47 1.40 -15.36 7.64
N SER A 48 2.66 -15.41 7.20
CA SER A 48 3.62 -14.31 7.22
C SER A 48 3.56 -13.44 5.95
N GLU A 49 2.70 -13.78 4.98
CA GLU A 49 2.49 -12.99 3.74
C GLU A 49 3.78 -12.72 2.95
N LEU A 50 4.67 -13.73 2.90
CA LEU A 50 5.96 -13.66 2.24
C LEU A 50 5.88 -13.95 0.73
N LEU A 51 4.99 -14.85 0.32
CA LEU A 51 4.87 -15.35 -1.05
C LEU A 51 3.65 -14.76 -1.74
N ASP A 52 3.91 -13.99 -2.81
CA ASP A 52 2.88 -13.53 -3.72
C ASP A 52 2.51 -14.64 -4.70
N VAL A 53 1.29 -15.15 -4.60
CA VAL A 53 0.79 -16.27 -5.40
C VAL A 53 -0.24 -15.84 -6.45
N ALA A 54 -0.35 -14.53 -6.73
CA ALA A 54 -1.34 -13.99 -7.67
C ALA A 54 -1.27 -14.61 -9.07
N SER A 55 -0.05 -14.83 -9.60
CA SER A 55 0.15 -15.44 -10.92
C SER A 55 -0.30 -16.90 -11.00
N GLY A 56 -0.29 -17.62 -9.87
CA GLY A 56 -0.74 -19.01 -9.79
C GLY A 56 -2.23 -19.17 -9.52
N HIS A 57 -2.91 -18.09 -9.09
CA HIS A 57 -4.34 -18.09 -8.76
C HIS A 57 -5.04 -16.82 -9.30
N PRO A 58 -5.00 -16.57 -10.63
CA PRO A 58 -5.53 -15.33 -11.21
C PRO A 58 -7.05 -15.18 -11.00
N GLU A 59 -7.80 -16.28 -10.93
CA GLU A 59 -9.24 -16.27 -10.68
C GLU A 59 -9.56 -15.77 -9.27
N VAL A 60 -8.77 -16.21 -8.29
CA VAL A 60 -8.89 -15.77 -6.90
C VAL A 60 -8.55 -14.28 -6.81
N ALA A 61 -7.42 -13.87 -7.40
CA ALA A 61 -7.01 -12.48 -7.42
C ALA A 61 -8.06 -11.57 -8.04
N GLY A 62 -8.62 -11.93 -9.20
CA GLY A 62 -9.66 -11.16 -9.89
C GLY A 62 -10.97 -11.07 -9.11
N ARG A 63 -11.38 -12.16 -8.45
CA ARG A 63 -12.58 -12.18 -7.61
C ARG A 63 -12.43 -11.27 -6.39
N LEU A 64 -11.31 -11.36 -5.66
CA LEU A 64 -11.03 -10.48 -4.53
C LEU A 64 -10.86 -9.02 -4.97
N ALA A 65 -10.24 -8.76 -6.13
CA ALA A 65 -10.12 -7.41 -6.67
C ALA A 65 -11.52 -6.80 -6.92
N SER A 66 -12.41 -7.56 -7.56
CA SER A 66 -13.81 -7.13 -7.76
C SER A 66 -14.54 -6.85 -6.44
N ILE A 67 -14.30 -7.66 -5.39
CA ILE A 67 -14.88 -7.41 -4.06
C ILE A 67 -14.32 -6.10 -3.48
N LEU A 68 -13.01 -5.89 -3.61
CA LEU A 68 -12.35 -4.69 -3.09
C LEU A 68 -12.88 -3.43 -3.78
N GLU A 69 -12.96 -3.42 -5.11
CA GLU A 69 -13.45 -2.27 -5.87
C GLU A 69 -14.90 -1.94 -5.50
N ARG A 70 -15.80 -2.93 -5.41
CA ARG A 70 -17.18 -2.69 -4.93
C ARG A 70 -17.21 -2.05 -3.54
N ARG A 71 -16.37 -2.51 -2.60
CA ARG A 71 -16.29 -1.90 -1.27
C ARG A 71 -15.77 -0.46 -1.29
N LEU A 72 -14.95 -0.10 -2.29
CA LEU A 72 -14.47 1.26 -2.46
C LEU A 72 -15.53 2.17 -3.08
N GLU A 73 -16.36 1.63 -3.97
CA GLU A 73 -17.52 2.32 -4.55
C GLU A 73 -18.60 2.59 -3.48
N ASP A 74 -18.85 1.62 -2.61
CA ASP A 74 -19.85 1.70 -1.53
C ASP A 74 -19.35 2.48 -0.30
N ALA A 75 -18.05 2.76 -0.21
CA ALA A 75 -17.50 3.47 0.93
C ALA A 75 -18.01 4.92 0.91
N PRO A 76 -18.61 5.42 2.01
CA PRO A 76 -18.88 6.85 2.13
C PRO A 76 -17.57 7.60 1.89
N ALA A 77 -17.64 8.73 1.18
CA ALA A 77 -16.49 9.58 0.89
C ALA A 77 -15.62 9.64 2.14
N PRO A 78 -14.32 9.30 2.05
CA PRO A 78 -13.51 9.11 3.22
C PRO A 78 -13.71 10.34 4.09
N LEU A 79 -14.19 10.15 5.34
CA LEU A 79 -13.95 11.13 6.38
C LEU A 79 -12.47 11.42 6.21
N SER A 80 -12.12 12.66 5.84
CA SER A 80 -10.76 13.06 5.60
C SER A 80 -9.99 12.80 6.88
N ALA A 81 -9.53 11.57 7.07
CA ALA A 81 -8.34 11.25 7.79
C ALA A 81 -7.29 11.69 6.78
N PRO A 82 -6.73 12.91 6.91
CA PRO A 82 -5.48 13.25 6.23
C PRO A 82 -4.56 12.04 6.34
N ASN A 83 -3.74 11.83 5.32
CA ASN A 83 -2.82 10.69 5.23
C ASN A 83 -1.74 10.82 6.31
N ARG A 84 -2.09 10.74 7.61
CA ARG A 84 -1.39 11.39 8.75
C ARG A 84 -0.46 12.48 8.23
N ASP A 85 -1.06 13.47 7.57
CA ASP A 85 -0.34 14.47 6.78
C ASP A 85 0.76 15.08 7.65
N ALA A 86 1.96 15.22 7.08
CA ALA A 86 3.21 15.83 7.54
C ALA A 86 3.27 16.56 8.91
N ALA A 87 2.21 17.23 9.35
CA ALA A 87 2.05 17.74 10.71
C ALA A 87 2.05 16.63 11.78
N ALA A 88 1.42 15.48 11.53
CA ALA A 88 1.48 14.34 12.43
C ALA A 88 2.88 13.71 12.46
N GLU A 89 3.55 13.68 11.32
CA GLU A 89 4.93 13.23 11.17
C GLU A 89 5.91 14.18 11.88
N ALA A 90 5.74 15.50 11.76
CA ALA A 90 6.52 16.50 12.47
C ALA A 90 6.29 16.48 14.00
N GLU A 91 5.09 16.13 14.47
CA GLU A 91 4.80 15.87 15.89
C GLU A 91 5.54 14.62 16.37
N VAL A 92 5.44 13.53 15.61
CA VAL A 92 6.11 12.27 15.92
C VAL A 92 7.62 12.47 15.97
N ASP A 93 8.20 13.12 14.97
CA ASP A 93 9.63 13.44 14.93
C ASP A 93 10.06 14.34 16.10
N ARG A 94 9.27 15.37 16.42
CA ARG A 94 9.55 16.23 17.59
C ARG A 94 9.49 15.44 18.89
N ARG A 95 8.52 14.55 19.05
CA ARG A 95 8.42 13.66 20.21
C ARG A 95 9.60 12.70 20.28
N LEU A 96 9.99 12.09 19.16
CA LEU A 96 11.11 11.15 19.11
C LEU A 96 12.45 11.85 19.40
N ARG A 97 12.66 13.09 18.93
CA ARG A 97 13.81 13.93 19.32
C ARG A 97 13.81 14.25 20.81
N THR A 98 12.65 14.65 21.35
CA THR A 98 12.51 14.96 22.79
C THR A 98 12.81 13.74 23.66
N LEU A 99 12.45 12.54 23.19
CA LEU A 99 12.71 11.27 23.88
C LEU A 99 14.11 10.70 23.59
N GLY A 100 14.92 11.34 22.73
CA GLY A 100 16.29 10.94 22.43
C GLY A 100 16.44 9.74 21.49
N TYR A 101 15.39 9.36 20.76
CA TYR A 101 15.44 8.24 19.81
C TYR A 101 16.04 8.62 18.45
N ILE A 102 16.05 9.92 18.12
CA ILE A 102 16.60 10.48 16.89
C ILE A 102 17.23 11.86 17.18
N ASP A 103 18.22 12.25 16.39
CA ASP A 103 18.91 13.55 16.46
C ASP A 103 18.24 14.60 15.52
#